data_AF-A0A9W3B7Z2-F1
#
_entry.id   AF-A0A9W3B7Z2-F1
#
_cell.length_a   1.000
_cell.length_b   1.000
_cell.length_c   1.000
_cell.angle_alpha   90.00
_cell.angle_beta   90.00
_cell.angle_gamma   90.00
#
_symmetry.space_group_name_H-M   'P 1'
#
loop_
_entity.id
_entity.type
_entity.pdbx_description
1 polymer ?
#
loop_
_entity_poly.entity_id
_entity_poly.type
_entity_poly.pdbx_seq_one_letter_code
_entity_poly.pdbx_strand_id
1 'polypeptide(L)'
;MEKRVAVVTGANKGIGFGLVKALCQMFEGDVILTARDVLRGKSAVESLTLEGLHPKFHQLDVADIDSIVRLKVYLTENYGGLDILINNAGIYRNVTTEDAKSFAENVEDVIEINYFGSVNCFTVLRPLLRPHARVCNVSSMYAPLTIKKCSSYIVSKLIDPGITLDQLSAVMKDYVQSAKDGSYLERGYTDEMYGFSKVGLSVATAVQQRELDTSGAVDVLVNSCCPGYVKTDMNKLCGHLTVEEGIVNPLYCVMLPPNVNSPRGQMLRNKEPFDWVNYPMKSIEN
;
A
#
# COMPACT_ATOMS: atom_id res chain seq x y z
N MET A 1 21.44 -0.23 21.53
CA MET A 1 20.75 -0.42 20.23
C MET A 1 19.74 0.69 20.08
N GLU A 2 19.65 1.32 18.91
CA GLU A 2 18.61 2.30 18.62
C GLU A 2 17.22 1.61 18.69
N LYS A 3 16.21 2.34 19.16
CA LYS A 3 14.86 1.78 19.33
C LYS A 3 14.27 1.44 17.96
N ARG A 4 13.66 0.25 17.84
CA ARG A 4 12.99 -0.17 16.60
C ARG A 4 11.69 0.59 16.39
N VAL A 5 11.31 0.81 15.13
CA VAL A 5 10.10 1.59 14.81
C VAL A 5 9.33 1.02 13.62
N ALA A 6 8.00 0.98 13.77
CA ALA A 6 7.03 0.61 12.75
C ALA A 6 6.16 1.82 12.38
N VAL A 7 5.88 2.01 11.10
CA VAL A 7 4.98 3.06 10.59
C VAL A 7 3.83 2.42 9.81
N VAL A 8 2.59 2.84 10.11
CA VAL A 8 1.41 2.44 9.35
C VAL A 8 0.74 3.68 8.76
N THR A 9 0.56 3.71 7.44
CA THR A 9 -0.11 4.81 6.72
C THR A 9 -1.62 4.68 6.74
N GLY A 10 -2.36 5.79 6.86
CA GLY A 10 -3.83 5.78 6.85
C GLY A 10 -4.44 4.95 7.99
N ALA A 11 -3.92 5.12 9.20
CA ALA A 11 -4.14 4.20 10.32
C ALA A 11 -5.16 4.70 11.36
N ASN A 12 -5.87 5.79 11.11
CA ASN A 12 -6.89 6.29 12.05
C ASN A 12 -8.19 5.47 12.06
N LYS A 13 -8.37 4.50 11.16
CA LYS A 13 -9.55 3.62 11.08
C LYS A 13 -9.28 2.37 10.24
N GLY A 14 -10.25 1.45 10.22
CA GLY A 14 -10.26 0.28 9.33
C GLY A 14 -9.05 -0.62 9.52
N ILE A 15 -8.53 -1.17 8.42
CA ILE A 15 -7.39 -2.11 8.41
C ILE A 15 -6.15 -1.48 9.05
N GLY A 16 -5.82 -0.23 8.73
CA GLY A 16 -4.67 0.47 9.30
C GLY A 16 -4.73 0.60 10.82
N PHE A 17 -5.90 0.87 11.39
CA PHE A 17 -6.10 0.89 12.84
C PHE A 17 -5.89 -0.49 13.46
N GLY A 18 -6.46 -1.53 12.85
CA GLY A 18 -6.24 -2.92 13.29
C GLY A 18 -4.76 -3.33 13.23
N LEU A 19 -4.03 -2.88 12.22
CA LEU A 19 -2.59 -3.11 12.10
C LEU A 19 -1.81 -2.44 13.21
N VAL A 20 -2.09 -1.18 13.52
CA VAL A 20 -1.45 -0.49 14.65
C VAL A 20 -1.75 -1.23 15.96
N LYS A 21 -3.00 -1.62 16.20
CA LYS A 21 -3.40 -2.38 17.40
C LYS A 21 -2.59 -3.66 17.55
N ALA A 22 -2.51 -4.48 16.50
CA ALA A 22 -1.76 -5.73 16.53
C ALA A 22 -0.25 -5.51 16.66
N LEU A 23 0.32 -4.52 15.97
CA LEU A 23 1.74 -4.19 16.10
C LEU A 23 2.07 -3.72 17.53
N CYS A 24 1.22 -2.93 18.18
CA CYS A 24 1.45 -2.53 19.58
C CYS A 24 1.49 -3.73 20.55
N GLN A 25 0.89 -4.86 20.18
CA GLN A 25 0.87 -6.08 21.00
C GLN A 25 2.05 -7.01 20.69
N MET A 26 2.61 -6.96 19.48
CA MET A 26 3.51 -7.99 18.96
C MET A 26 4.90 -7.47 18.57
N PHE A 27 5.01 -6.19 18.24
CA PHE A 27 6.26 -5.60 17.76
C PHE A 27 7.08 -5.07 18.93
N GLU A 28 8.32 -5.55 19.03
CA GLU A 28 9.30 -5.07 20.02
C GLU A 28 9.89 -3.73 19.58
N GLY A 29 9.12 -2.66 19.68
CA GLY A 29 9.51 -1.30 19.31
C GLY A 29 8.38 -0.29 19.42
N ASP A 30 8.62 0.93 18.94
CA ASP A 30 7.55 1.93 18.83
C ASP A 30 6.71 1.71 17.57
N VAL A 31 5.40 1.92 17.70
CA VAL A 31 4.47 1.92 16.56
C VAL A 31 3.96 3.33 16.35
N ILE A 32 4.13 3.86 15.13
CA ILE A 32 3.67 5.18 14.72
C ILE A 32 2.38 4.99 13.91
N LEU A 33 1.26 5.39 14.52
CA LEU A 33 -0.01 5.60 13.85
C LEU A 33 0.09 6.91 13.07
N THR A 34 -0.15 6.85 11.76
CA THR A 34 -0.22 8.06 10.94
C THR A 34 -1.59 8.27 10.32
N ALA A 35 -1.96 9.53 10.16
CA ALA A 35 -3.22 9.94 9.55
C ALA A 35 -3.07 11.32 8.92
N ARG A 36 -3.80 11.58 7.83
CA ARG A 36 -3.81 12.90 7.18
C ARG A 36 -4.48 13.96 8.05
N ASP A 37 -5.55 13.56 8.74
CA ASP A 37 -6.33 14.40 9.65
C ASP A 37 -5.81 14.22 11.07
N VAL A 38 -5.31 15.31 11.65
CA VAL A 38 -4.67 15.31 12.98
C VAL A 38 -5.65 14.94 14.08
N LEU A 39 -6.90 15.43 14.01
CA LEU A 39 -7.90 15.18 15.06
C LEU A 39 -8.28 13.70 15.07
N ARG A 40 -8.60 13.13 13.90
CA ARG A 40 -8.92 11.70 13.77
C ARG A 40 -7.75 10.81 14.16
N GLY A 41 -6.53 11.22 13.81
CA GLY A 41 -5.32 10.51 14.22
C GLY A 41 -5.14 10.48 15.74
N LYS A 42 -5.28 11.63 16.41
CA LYS A 42 -5.21 11.71 17.88
C LYS A 42 -6.31 10.91 18.57
N SER A 43 -7.56 11.02 18.11
CA SER A 43 -8.66 10.21 18.65
C SER A 43 -8.44 8.70 18.50
N ALA A 44 -7.82 8.27 17.40
CA ALA A 44 -7.45 6.87 17.22
C ALA A 44 -6.37 6.42 18.24
N VAL A 45 -5.37 7.25 18.50
CA VAL A 45 -4.37 6.97 19.55
C VAL A 45 -5.00 6.93 20.94
N GLU A 46 -5.90 7.86 21.26
CA GLU A 46 -6.64 7.86 22.53
C GLU A 46 -7.46 6.58 22.71
N SER A 47 -8.16 6.13 21.67
CA SER A 47 -8.91 4.86 21.69
C SER A 47 -8.01 3.68 22.01
N LEU A 48 -6.84 3.59 21.40
CA LEU A 48 -5.88 2.50 21.66
C LEU A 48 -5.25 2.61 23.06
N THR A 49 -5.07 3.84 23.55
CA THR A 49 -4.58 4.11 24.92
C THR A 49 -5.56 3.61 25.98
N LEU A 50 -6.87 3.76 25.76
CA LEU A 50 -7.90 3.21 26.64
C LEU A 50 -7.87 1.67 26.69
N GLU A 51 -7.31 1.02 25.66
CA GLU A 51 -7.10 -0.42 25.61
C GLU A 51 -5.72 -0.85 26.19
N GLY A 52 -4.95 0.08 26.75
CA GLY A 52 -3.62 -0.18 27.32
C GLY A 52 -2.49 -0.26 26.29
N LEU A 53 -2.73 0.21 25.05
CA LEU A 53 -1.72 0.26 23.99
C LEU A 53 -1.21 1.69 23.80
N HIS A 54 0.06 1.86 23.46
CA HIS A 54 0.68 3.20 23.42
C HIS A 54 1.35 3.52 22.08
N PRO A 55 0.60 3.54 20.96
CA PRO A 55 1.15 4.02 19.70
C PRO A 55 1.49 5.51 19.79
N LYS A 56 2.53 5.92 19.08
CA LYS A 56 2.82 7.34 18.83
C LYS A 56 2.01 7.83 17.65
N PHE A 57 1.78 9.15 17.59
CA PHE A 57 1.12 9.79 16.45
C PHE A 57 2.11 10.64 15.66
N HIS A 58 2.03 10.56 14.32
CA HIS A 58 2.62 11.56 13.43
C HIS A 58 1.64 11.84 12.27
N GLN A 59 1.44 13.10 11.91
CA GLN A 59 0.58 13.44 10.77
C GLN A 59 1.24 12.98 9.47
N LEU A 60 0.46 12.38 8.57
CA LEU A 60 0.93 11.98 7.24
C LEU A 60 -0.23 12.03 6.24
N ASP A 61 -0.13 12.93 5.26
CA ASP A 61 -0.87 12.79 4.01
C ASP A 61 0.06 12.21 2.95
N VAL A 62 -0.27 11.03 2.42
CA VAL A 62 0.57 10.34 1.44
C VAL A 62 0.55 11.03 0.07
N ALA A 63 -0.43 11.89 -0.20
CA ALA A 63 -0.48 12.70 -1.42
C ALA A 63 0.31 14.02 -1.31
N ASP A 64 0.86 14.34 -0.13
CA ASP A 64 1.71 15.52 0.10
C ASP A 64 3.17 15.08 0.30
N ILE A 65 4.02 15.35 -0.69
CA ILE A 65 5.44 14.99 -0.61
C ILE A 65 6.15 15.65 0.59
N ASP A 66 5.79 16.88 0.94
CA ASP A 66 6.36 17.58 2.08
C ASP A 66 5.92 16.93 3.39
N SER A 67 4.71 16.37 3.44
CA SER A 67 4.25 15.56 4.58
C SER A 67 5.10 14.31 4.78
N ILE A 68 5.48 13.63 3.70
CA ILE A 68 6.34 12.44 3.75
C ILE A 68 7.75 12.84 4.18
N VAL A 69 8.27 13.98 3.69
CA VAL A 69 9.58 14.52 4.09
C VAL A 69 9.60 14.89 5.57
N ARG A 70 8.54 15.51 6.11
CA ARG A 70 8.43 15.79 7.55
C ARG A 70 8.50 14.50 8.38
N LEU A 71 7.82 13.44 7.95
CA LEU A 71 7.92 12.12 8.61
C LEU A 71 9.33 11.55 8.53
N LYS A 72 10.03 11.67 7.40
CA LYS A 72 11.43 11.25 7.27
C LYS A 72 12.33 11.96 8.27
N VAL A 73 12.20 13.28 8.39
CA VAL A 73 12.97 14.09 9.35
C VAL A 73 12.70 13.60 10.77
N TYR A 74 11.43 13.45 11.15
CA TYR A 74 11.03 12.94 12.46
C TYR A 74 11.66 11.55 12.76
N LEU A 75 11.59 10.62 11.81
CA LEU A 75 12.17 9.27 11.97
C LEU A 75 13.69 9.32 12.12
N THR A 76 14.35 10.17 11.33
CA THR A 76 15.81 10.37 11.40
C THR A 76 16.23 10.87 12.77
N GLU A 77 15.56 11.91 13.29
CA GLU A 77 15.90 12.55 14.56
C GLU A 77 15.59 11.67 15.79
N ASN A 78 14.50 10.90 15.75
CA ASN A 78 14.02 10.17 16.93
C ASN A 78 14.45 8.70 16.96
N TYR A 79 14.75 8.13 15.79
CA TYR A 79 15.03 6.70 15.67
C TYR A 79 16.35 6.41 14.98
N GLY A 80 16.76 7.20 13.98
CA GLY A 80 17.93 6.89 13.15
C GLY A 80 17.69 5.82 12.08
N GLY A 81 16.46 5.32 11.94
CA GLY A 81 16.09 4.30 10.96
C GLY A 81 14.62 3.88 11.04
N LEU A 82 14.26 2.90 10.22
CA LEU A 82 12.91 2.36 10.06
C LEU A 82 12.96 0.84 9.89
N ASP A 83 12.18 0.11 10.70
CA ASP A 83 12.15 -1.35 10.71
C ASP A 83 10.93 -1.91 9.95
N ILE A 84 9.77 -1.27 10.09
CA ILE A 84 8.53 -1.69 9.42
C ILE A 84 7.86 -0.49 8.76
N LEU A 85 7.50 -0.63 7.48
CA LEU A 85 6.64 0.31 6.76
C LEU A 85 5.43 -0.43 6.19
N ILE A 86 4.23 -0.04 6.59
CA ILE A 86 2.99 -0.54 5.96
C ILE A 86 2.31 0.60 5.20
N ASN A 87 2.40 0.52 3.88
CA ASN A 87 1.66 1.36 2.94
C ASN A 87 0.21 0.84 2.84
N ASN A 88 -0.61 1.24 3.81
CA ASN A 88 -2.02 0.86 3.91
C ASN A 88 -2.97 1.95 3.38
N ALA A 89 -2.56 3.23 3.42
CA ALA A 89 -3.41 4.34 2.96
C ALA A 89 -3.93 4.09 1.53
N GLY A 90 -5.23 4.27 1.35
CA GLY A 90 -5.87 4.08 0.06
C GLY A 90 -7.34 4.52 0.10
N ILE A 91 -7.86 4.84 -1.08
CA ILE A 91 -9.25 5.22 -1.30
C ILE A 91 -9.88 4.34 -2.38
N TYR A 92 -11.19 4.21 -2.29
CA TYR A 92 -12.04 3.65 -3.33
C TYR A 92 -13.03 4.75 -3.74
N ARG A 93 -13.15 4.98 -5.04
CA ARG A 93 -14.16 5.86 -5.63
C ARG A 93 -15.04 4.99 -6.52
N ASN A 94 -16.34 5.10 -6.34
CA ASN A 94 -17.28 4.63 -7.36
C ASN A 94 -17.61 5.82 -8.26
N VAL A 95 -18.12 5.57 -9.46
CA VAL A 95 -18.76 6.61 -10.27
C VAL A 95 -20.23 6.27 -10.33
N THR A 96 -21.03 6.88 -9.46
CA THR A 96 -22.49 6.87 -9.54
C THR A 96 -22.96 8.17 -10.19
N THR A 97 -24.21 8.19 -10.64
CA THR A 97 -24.85 9.40 -11.18
C THR A 97 -24.97 10.54 -10.17
N GLU A 98 -24.63 10.31 -8.90
CA GLU A 98 -24.67 11.29 -7.80
C GLU A 98 -23.28 11.82 -7.43
N ASP A 99 -22.20 11.32 -8.05
CA ASP A 99 -20.86 11.78 -7.73
C ASP A 99 -20.60 13.17 -8.32
N ALA A 100 -20.19 14.10 -7.45
CA ALA A 100 -19.87 15.47 -7.84
C ALA A 100 -18.60 15.57 -8.70
N LYS A 101 -17.77 14.52 -8.73
CA LYS A 101 -16.53 14.43 -9.51
C LYS A 101 -16.73 13.57 -10.76
N SER A 102 -16.14 14.01 -11.86
CA SER A 102 -16.03 13.24 -13.10
C SER A 102 -15.20 11.95 -12.92
N PHE A 103 -15.31 11.04 -13.89
CA PHE A 103 -14.45 9.85 -13.93
C PHE A 103 -12.96 10.22 -13.90
N ALA A 104 -12.55 11.21 -14.68
CA ALA A 104 -11.16 11.66 -14.77
C ALA A 104 -10.62 12.19 -13.43
N GLU A 105 -11.41 13.01 -12.73
CA GLU A 105 -11.03 13.53 -11.40
C GLU A 105 -10.94 12.41 -10.36
N ASN A 106 -11.81 11.40 -10.45
CA ASN A 106 -11.73 10.22 -9.57
C ASN A 106 -10.52 9.35 -9.89
N VAL A 107 -10.18 9.17 -11.18
CA VAL A 107 -8.95 8.46 -11.59
C VAL A 107 -7.73 9.17 -11.03
N GLU A 108 -7.64 10.49 -11.15
CA GLU A 108 -6.53 11.29 -10.63
C GLU A 108 -6.39 11.11 -9.10
N ASP A 109 -7.46 11.33 -8.33
CA ASP A 109 -7.49 11.11 -6.88
C ASP A 109 -6.99 9.70 -6.50
N VAL A 110 -7.51 8.67 -7.17
CA VAL A 110 -7.25 7.26 -6.83
C VAL A 110 -5.82 6.89 -7.15
N ILE A 111 -5.30 7.30 -8.31
CA ILE A 111 -3.92 6.99 -8.72
C ILE A 111 -2.93 7.76 -7.84
N GLU A 112 -3.21 9.03 -7.53
CA GLU A 112 -2.37 9.85 -6.66
C GLU A 112 -2.23 9.22 -5.27
N ILE A 113 -3.35 8.83 -4.64
CA ILE A 113 -3.31 8.30 -3.27
C ILE A 113 -2.84 6.83 -3.23
N ASN A 114 -3.42 5.96 -4.06
CA ASN A 114 -3.20 4.51 -3.93
C ASN A 114 -1.87 4.06 -4.50
N TYR A 115 -1.39 4.72 -5.58
CA TYR A 115 -0.13 4.38 -6.23
C TYR A 115 0.97 5.36 -5.84
N PHE A 116 0.85 6.65 -6.21
CA PHE A 116 1.92 7.62 -5.98
C PHE A 116 2.20 7.82 -4.50
N GLY A 117 1.18 7.87 -3.65
CA GLY A 117 1.39 8.00 -2.20
C GLY A 117 2.22 6.87 -1.58
N SER A 118 1.96 5.62 -1.99
CA SER A 118 2.75 4.46 -1.54
C SER A 118 4.17 4.45 -2.11
N VAL A 119 4.32 4.75 -3.41
CA VAL A 119 5.63 4.80 -4.09
C VAL A 119 6.49 5.93 -3.54
N ASN A 120 5.91 7.10 -3.29
CA ASN A 120 6.60 8.25 -2.69
C ASN A 120 7.00 7.96 -1.24
N CYS A 121 6.11 7.36 -0.44
CA CYS A 121 6.45 6.93 0.92
C CYS A 121 7.65 5.97 0.91
N PHE A 122 7.64 4.94 0.06
CA PHE A 122 8.79 4.05 -0.09
C PHE A 122 10.04 4.83 -0.51
N THR A 123 9.97 5.62 -1.59
CA THR A 123 11.14 6.32 -2.16
C THR A 123 11.79 7.26 -1.16
N VAL A 124 10.99 8.06 -0.44
CA VAL A 124 11.49 9.05 0.53
C VAL A 124 12.04 8.38 1.79
N LEU A 125 11.40 7.31 2.27
CA LEU A 125 11.76 6.63 3.52
C LEU A 125 12.78 5.50 3.32
N ARG A 126 12.99 5.02 2.09
CA ARG A 126 13.94 3.95 1.75
C ARG A 126 15.33 4.14 2.37
N PRO A 127 15.94 5.35 2.36
CA PRO A 127 17.26 5.55 2.97
C PRO A 127 17.31 5.26 4.49
N LEU A 128 16.16 5.18 5.17
CA LEU A 128 16.07 4.87 6.59
C LEU A 128 15.86 3.37 6.87
N LEU A 129 15.58 2.55 5.86
CA LEU A 129 15.32 1.12 6.06
C LEU A 129 16.57 0.43 6.62
N ARG A 130 16.42 -0.14 7.83
CA ARG A 130 17.50 -0.86 8.52
C ARG A 130 17.73 -2.24 7.92
N PRO A 131 18.87 -2.89 8.23
CA PRO A 131 19.01 -4.33 8.03
C PRO A 131 17.79 -5.08 8.60
N HIS A 132 17.28 -6.07 7.87
CA HIS A 132 16.10 -6.84 8.23
C HIS A 132 14.76 -6.07 8.21
N ALA A 133 14.70 -4.86 7.64
CA ALA A 133 13.45 -4.13 7.52
C ALA A 133 12.41 -4.85 6.65
N ARG A 134 11.13 -4.61 6.93
CA ARG A 134 9.99 -5.21 6.20
C ARG A 134 9.03 -4.13 5.73
N VAL A 135 8.67 -4.17 4.46
CA VAL A 135 7.72 -3.25 3.85
C VAL A 135 6.53 -4.04 3.30
N CYS A 136 5.33 -3.59 3.62
CA CYS A 136 4.09 -4.13 3.09
C CYS A 136 3.31 -3.08 2.31
N ASN A 137 3.05 -3.35 1.04
CA ASN A 137 2.12 -2.58 0.22
C ASN A 137 0.74 -3.26 0.25
N VAL A 138 -0.26 -2.64 0.88
CA VAL A 138 -1.62 -3.21 0.92
C VAL A 138 -2.29 -3.02 -0.44
N SER A 139 -2.20 -4.05 -1.27
CA SER A 139 -2.79 -4.12 -2.60
C SER A 139 -4.22 -4.68 -2.55
N SER A 140 -4.69 -5.37 -3.59
CA SER A 140 -6.03 -5.93 -3.66
C SER A 140 -6.15 -7.05 -4.69
N MET A 141 -7.09 -7.98 -4.50
CA MET A 141 -7.51 -8.93 -5.53
C MET A 141 -8.16 -8.26 -6.75
N TYR A 142 -8.40 -6.94 -6.72
CA TYR A 142 -8.71 -6.20 -7.95
C TYR A 142 -7.51 -6.12 -8.90
N ALA A 143 -6.26 -6.18 -8.43
CA ALA A 143 -5.10 -6.19 -9.33
C ALA A 143 -5.13 -7.35 -10.36
N PRO A 144 -5.26 -8.64 -9.96
CA PRO A 144 -5.38 -9.75 -10.91
C PRO A 144 -6.64 -9.69 -11.79
N LEU A 145 -7.72 -9.05 -11.34
CA LEU A 145 -8.95 -8.88 -12.14
C LEU A 145 -8.77 -7.82 -13.22
N THR A 146 -8.23 -6.67 -12.84
CA THR A 146 -8.15 -5.49 -13.70
C THR A 146 -7.05 -5.62 -14.75
N ILE A 147 -5.93 -6.28 -14.45
CA ILE A 147 -4.87 -6.48 -15.44
C ILE A 147 -5.37 -7.24 -16.68
N LYS A 148 -6.36 -8.12 -16.51
CA LYS A 148 -6.98 -8.88 -17.62
C LYS A 148 -7.95 -8.08 -18.47
N LYS A 149 -8.42 -6.94 -17.95
CA LYS A 149 -9.26 -5.99 -18.70
C LYS A 149 -8.43 -5.02 -19.54
N CYS A 150 -7.12 -4.94 -19.28
CA CYS A 150 -6.21 -4.13 -20.07
C CYS A 150 -5.85 -4.84 -21.39
N SER A 151 -5.52 -4.05 -22.41
CA SER A 151 -4.99 -4.58 -23.67
C SER A 151 -3.64 -5.28 -23.47
N SER A 152 -3.29 -6.19 -24.39
CA SER A 152 -1.97 -6.84 -24.39
C SER A 152 -0.82 -5.84 -24.45
N TYR A 153 -1.01 -4.70 -25.12
CA TYR A 153 -0.02 -3.62 -25.16
C TYR A 153 0.24 -3.03 -23.77
N ILE A 154 -0.80 -2.63 -23.04
CA ILE A 154 -0.66 -2.09 -21.68
C ILE A 154 -0.10 -3.14 -20.73
N VAL A 155 -0.58 -4.38 -20.81
CA VAL A 155 -0.05 -5.50 -20.00
C VAL A 155 1.44 -5.68 -20.26
N SER A 156 1.88 -5.70 -21.53
CA SER A 156 3.30 -5.88 -21.88
C SER A 156 4.21 -4.80 -21.30
N LYS A 157 3.73 -3.56 -21.18
CA LYS A 157 4.47 -2.49 -20.49
C LYS A 157 4.55 -2.77 -19.00
N LEU A 158 3.42 -3.08 -18.36
CA LEU A 158 3.33 -3.23 -16.91
C LEU A 158 4.17 -4.39 -16.37
N ILE A 159 4.28 -5.50 -17.12
CA ILE A 159 4.99 -6.70 -16.69
C ILE A 159 6.37 -6.86 -17.33
N ASP A 160 6.89 -5.81 -17.97
CA ASP A 160 8.26 -5.80 -18.49
C ASP A 160 9.25 -6.10 -17.34
N PRO A 161 10.07 -7.17 -17.43
CA PRO A 161 10.99 -7.55 -16.35
C PRO A 161 12.01 -6.47 -15.96
N GLY A 162 12.27 -5.51 -16.84
CA GLY A 162 13.18 -4.39 -16.66
C GLY A 162 12.49 -3.07 -16.27
N ILE A 163 11.17 -3.01 -16.14
CA ILE A 163 10.45 -1.76 -15.86
C ILE A 163 10.94 -1.09 -14.58
N THR A 164 11.34 0.18 -14.66
CA THR A 164 11.73 1.00 -13.50
C THR A 164 10.52 1.65 -12.84
N LEU A 165 10.67 2.15 -11.60
CA LEU A 165 9.60 2.91 -10.94
C LEU A 165 9.19 4.16 -11.75
N ASP A 166 10.13 4.80 -12.42
CA ASP A 166 9.86 5.97 -13.26
C ASP A 166 9.05 5.61 -14.51
N GLN A 167 9.40 4.51 -15.19
CA GLN A 167 8.64 4.02 -16.34
C GLN A 167 7.23 3.56 -15.93
N LEU A 168 7.11 2.86 -14.80
CA LEU A 168 5.81 2.48 -14.25
C LEU A 168 4.98 3.72 -13.90
N SER A 169 5.59 4.70 -13.23
CA SER A 169 4.95 5.98 -12.92
C SER A 169 4.51 6.73 -14.17
N ALA A 170 5.26 6.64 -15.27
CA ALA A 170 4.87 7.22 -16.56
C ALA A 170 3.63 6.51 -17.13
N VAL A 171 3.52 5.18 -17.02
CA VAL A 171 2.28 4.45 -17.39
C VAL A 171 1.10 4.89 -16.53
N MET A 172 1.29 5.06 -15.22
CA MET A 172 0.23 5.52 -14.33
C MET A 172 -0.22 6.96 -14.65
N LYS A 173 0.71 7.86 -14.98
CA LYS A 173 0.40 9.23 -15.45
C LYS A 173 -0.32 9.23 -16.80
N ASP A 174 0.08 8.35 -17.72
CA ASP A 174 -0.57 8.20 -19.02
C ASP A 174 -2.02 7.71 -18.89
N TYR A 175 -2.30 6.83 -17.92
CA TYR A 175 -3.67 6.45 -17.58
C TYR A 175 -4.49 7.63 -17.07
N VAL A 176 -3.95 8.43 -16.14
CA VAL A 176 -4.63 9.64 -15.65
C VAL A 176 -4.90 10.63 -16.79
N GLN A 177 -3.91 10.88 -17.65
CA GLN A 177 -4.05 11.81 -18.76
C GLN A 177 -5.09 11.32 -19.78
N SER A 178 -5.08 10.03 -20.11
CA SER A 178 -6.07 9.45 -21.03
C SER A 178 -7.48 9.37 -20.45
N ALA A 179 -7.63 9.37 -19.12
CA ALA A 179 -8.93 9.54 -18.49
C ALA A 179 -9.47 10.97 -18.66
N LYS A 180 -8.59 11.98 -18.60
CA LYS A 180 -8.94 13.41 -18.78
C LYS A 180 -9.39 13.74 -20.21
N ASP A 181 -8.76 13.12 -21.21
CA ASP A 181 -9.14 13.31 -22.62
C ASP A 181 -10.18 12.30 -23.14
N GLY A 182 -10.55 11.30 -22.32
CA GLY A 182 -11.55 10.29 -22.67
C GLY A 182 -11.04 9.12 -23.53
N SER A 183 -9.75 9.08 -23.88
CA SER A 183 -9.16 8.07 -24.77
C SER A 183 -8.70 6.78 -24.06
N TYR A 184 -8.83 6.67 -22.74
CA TYR A 184 -8.25 5.57 -21.95
C TYR A 184 -8.64 4.16 -22.44
N LEU A 185 -9.89 3.92 -22.84
CA LEU A 185 -10.32 2.62 -23.38
C LEU A 185 -9.71 2.34 -24.75
N GLU A 186 -9.66 3.33 -25.64
CA GLU A 186 -9.04 3.21 -26.96
C GLU A 186 -7.54 2.93 -26.86
N ARG A 187 -6.89 3.52 -25.84
CA ARG A 187 -5.48 3.28 -25.49
C ARG A 187 -5.25 1.94 -24.78
N GLY A 188 -6.33 1.19 -24.52
CA GLY A 188 -6.27 -0.16 -23.99
C GLY A 188 -6.09 -0.23 -22.47
N TYR A 189 -6.42 0.83 -21.73
CA TYR A 189 -6.58 0.80 -20.29
C TYR A 189 -7.96 0.25 -19.90
N THR A 190 -8.42 0.54 -18.68
CA THR A 190 -9.65 0.02 -18.08
C THR A 190 -10.44 1.13 -17.40
N ASP A 191 -11.74 0.92 -17.26
CA ASP A 191 -12.66 1.70 -16.43
C ASP A 191 -12.54 1.38 -14.92
N GLU A 192 -11.82 0.32 -14.54
CA GLU A 192 -11.59 -0.05 -13.13
C GLU A 192 -10.44 0.75 -12.49
N MET A 193 -10.64 2.05 -12.26
CA MET A 193 -9.60 2.96 -11.73
C MET A 193 -8.95 2.46 -10.43
N TYR A 194 -9.75 1.92 -9.49
CA TYR A 194 -9.25 1.37 -8.24
C TYR A 194 -8.35 0.18 -8.51
N GLY A 195 -8.82 -0.76 -9.33
CA GLY A 195 -8.06 -1.95 -9.65
C GLY A 195 -6.78 -1.63 -10.41
N PHE A 196 -6.79 -0.66 -11.32
CA PHE A 196 -5.60 -0.24 -12.06
C PHE A 196 -4.56 0.39 -11.12
N SER A 197 -4.99 1.16 -10.11
CA SER A 197 -4.08 1.66 -9.06
C SER A 197 -3.40 0.51 -8.29
N LYS A 198 -4.11 -0.60 -8.07
CA LYS A 198 -3.60 -1.79 -7.37
C LYS A 198 -2.74 -2.67 -8.28
N VAL A 199 -3.00 -2.71 -9.59
CA VAL A 199 -2.07 -3.27 -10.58
C VAL A 199 -0.73 -2.55 -10.50
N GLY A 200 -0.74 -1.21 -10.58
CA GLY A 200 0.47 -0.40 -10.46
C GLY A 200 1.22 -0.66 -9.14
N LEU A 201 0.51 -0.72 -8.01
CA LEU A 201 1.12 -0.98 -6.70
C LEU A 201 1.73 -2.39 -6.60
N SER A 202 1.07 -3.41 -7.15
CA SER A 202 1.61 -4.78 -7.19
C SER A 202 2.84 -4.90 -8.08
N VAL A 203 2.88 -4.21 -9.23
CA VAL A 203 4.09 -4.12 -10.07
C VAL A 203 5.20 -3.36 -9.33
N ALA A 204 4.88 -2.21 -8.74
CA ALA A 204 5.84 -1.39 -7.99
C ALA A 204 6.51 -2.19 -6.87
N THR A 205 5.78 -3.10 -6.22
CA THR A 205 6.34 -3.98 -5.18
C THR A 205 7.50 -4.84 -5.70
N ALA A 206 7.34 -5.46 -6.89
CA ALA A 206 8.40 -6.26 -7.49
C ALA A 206 9.61 -5.38 -7.90
N VAL A 207 9.34 -4.19 -8.44
CA VAL A 207 10.39 -3.22 -8.80
C VAL A 207 11.16 -2.74 -7.56
N GLN A 208 10.45 -2.36 -6.49
CA GLN A 208 11.04 -1.91 -5.22
C GLN A 208 11.95 -2.97 -4.62
N GLN A 209 11.52 -4.24 -4.62
CA GLN A 209 12.35 -5.33 -4.16
C GLN A 209 13.62 -5.48 -5.01
N ARG A 210 13.50 -5.45 -6.35
CA ARG A 210 14.65 -5.55 -7.26
C ARG A 210 15.65 -4.41 -7.05
N GLU A 211 15.16 -3.20 -6.78
CA GLU A 211 16.02 -2.07 -6.45
C GLU A 211 16.75 -2.26 -5.12
N LEU A 212 16.12 -2.86 -4.11
CA LEU A 212 16.77 -3.16 -2.83
C LEU A 212 17.82 -4.26 -2.96
N ASP A 213 17.52 -5.29 -3.75
CA ASP A 213 18.44 -6.40 -4.06
C ASP A 213 19.73 -5.90 -4.73
N THR A 214 19.61 -4.82 -5.51
CA THR A 214 20.74 -4.22 -6.24
C THR A 214 21.41 -3.06 -5.49
N SER A 215 20.77 -2.47 -4.47
CA SER A 215 21.34 -1.36 -3.70
C SER A 215 22.20 -1.77 -2.50
N GLY A 216 22.38 -3.07 -2.26
CA GLY A 216 23.12 -3.58 -1.09
C GLY A 216 22.34 -3.53 0.22
N ALA A 217 21.00 -3.43 0.17
CA ALA A 217 20.17 -3.49 1.36
C ALA A 217 20.28 -4.87 2.02
N VAL A 218 20.56 -4.91 3.32
CA VAL A 218 20.79 -6.16 4.05
C VAL A 218 19.47 -6.75 4.49
N ASP A 219 19.04 -7.84 3.83
CA ASP A 219 17.82 -8.58 4.17
C ASP A 219 16.57 -7.69 4.29
N VAL A 220 16.39 -6.71 3.40
CA VAL A 220 15.15 -5.93 3.34
C VAL A 220 14.16 -6.62 2.41
N LEU A 221 12.92 -6.81 2.88
CA LEU A 221 11.85 -7.41 2.09
C LEU A 221 10.72 -6.42 1.86
N VAL A 222 10.25 -6.35 0.62
CA VAL A 222 9.07 -5.61 0.19
C VAL A 222 8.12 -6.61 -0.44
N ASN A 223 6.91 -6.70 0.09
CA ASN A 223 5.85 -7.53 -0.45
C ASN A 223 4.54 -6.76 -0.51
N SER A 224 3.62 -7.24 -1.34
CA SER A 224 2.25 -6.75 -1.36
C SER A 224 1.29 -7.84 -0.94
N CYS A 225 0.09 -7.47 -0.53
CA CYS A 225 -0.92 -8.46 -0.21
C CYS A 225 -2.33 -7.94 -0.46
N CYS A 226 -3.29 -8.85 -0.57
CA CYS A 226 -4.70 -8.50 -0.43
C CYS A 226 -5.15 -8.77 1.02
N PRO A 227 -5.81 -7.80 1.69
CA PRO A 227 -6.40 -8.02 3.02
C PRO A 227 -7.71 -8.81 2.97
N GLY A 228 -8.19 -9.23 1.79
CA GLY A 228 -9.52 -9.80 1.59
C GLY A 228 -10.63 -8.73 1.61
N TYR A 229 -11.89 -9.18 1.66
CA TYR A 229 -13.05 -8.27 1.61
C TYR A 229 -13.52 -7.92 3.03
N VAL A 230 -12.87 -6.90 3.61
CA VAL A 230 -12.96 -6.52 5.03
C VAL A 230 -14.05 -5.48 5.30
N LYS A 231 -14.88 -5.68 6.32
CA LYS A 231 -15.90 -4.73 6.77
C LYS A 231 -15.27 -3.40 7.23
N THR A 232 -15.28 -2.40 6.35
CA THR A 232 -14.74 -1.06 6.62
C THR A 232 -15.60 0.01 5.96
N ASP A 233 -15.39 1.28 6.29
CA ASP A 233 -16.08 2.38 5.59
C ASP A 233 -15.88 2.34 4.08
N MET A 234 -14.72 1.85 3.60
CA MET A 234 -14.38 1.79 2.17
C MET A 234 -15.38 0.97 1.36
N ASN A 235 -15.91 -0.12 1.94
CA ASN A 235 -16.92 -0.96 1.31
C ASN A 235 -18.29 -0.83 1.98
N LYS A 236 -18.57 0.30 2.65
CA LYS A 236 -19.84 0.55 3.35
C LYS A 236 -20.21 -0.58 4.33
N LEU A 237 -19.21 -1.20 4.96
CA LEU A 237 -19.35 -2.34 5.88
C LEU A 237 -19.91 -3.62 5.24
N CYS A 238 -19.88 -3.75 3.91
CA CYS A 238 -20.40 -4.92 3.18
C CYS A 238 -19.41 -6.09 3.05
N GLY A 239 -18.23 -6.00 3.66
CA GLY A 239 -17.23 -7.08 3.67
C GLY A 239 -17.71 -8.36 4.36
N HIS A 240 -17.13 -9.51 4.03
CA HIS A 240 -17.36 -10.75 4.78
C HIS A 240 -16.36 -10.95 5.93
N LEU A 241 -15.17 -10.34 5.85
CA LEU A 241 -14.12 -10.43 6.89
C LEU A 241 -14.24 -9.32 7.94
N THR A 242 -13.86 -9.61 9.19
CA THR A 242 -13.58 -8.59 10.21
C THR A 242 -12.24 -7.90 9.97
N VAL A 243 -11.99 -6.79 10.68
CA VAL A 243 -10.68 -6.12 10.62
C VAL A 243 -9.57 -7.06 11.10
N GLU A 244 -9.80 -7.83 12.16
CA GLU A 244 -8.85 -8.80 12.71
C GLU A 244 -8.48 -9.88 11.69
N GLU A 245 -9.45 -10.35 10.90
CA GLU A 245 -9.19 -11.29 9.80
C GLU A 245 -8.45 -10.60 8.63
N GLY A 246 -8.79 -9.34 8.36
CA GLY A 246 -8.23 -8.56 7.26
C GLY A 246 -6.76 -8.17 7.42
N ILE A 247 -6.29 -8.01 8.65
CA ILE A 247 -4.90 -7.63 8.94
C ILE A 247 -3.91 -8.79 8.84
N VAL A 248 -4.39 -10.03 8.71
CA VAL A 248 -3.55 -11.24 8.73
C VAL A 248 -2.48 -11.23 7.64
N ASN A 249 -2.83 -10.90 6.40
CA ASN A 249 -1.85 -10.88 5.30
C ASN A 249 -0.86 -9.71 5.41
N PRO A 250 -1.28 -8.45 5.69
CA PRO A 250 -0.32 -7.37 5.89
C PRO A 250 0.62 -7.60 7.09
N LEU A 251 0.10 -8.13 8.21
CA LEU A 251 0.94 -8.50 9.36
C LEU A 251 1.95 -9.58 8.99
N TYR A 252 1.51 -10.62 8.28
CA TYR A 252 2.42 -11.67 7.85
C TYR A 252 3.59 -11.11 7.00
N CYS A 253 3.32 -10.17 6.09
CA CYS A 253 4.37 -9.53 5.28
C CYS A 253 5.46 -8.86 6.14
N VAL A 254 5.08 -8.23 7.27
CA VAL A 254 6.00 -7.46 8.10
C VAL A 254 6.58 -8.20 9.29
N MET A 255 6.04 -9.37 9.62
CA MET A 255 6.52 -10.23 10.71
C MET A 255 7.39 -11.39 10.20
N LEU A 256 7.75 -11.40 8.90
CA LEU A 256 8.68 -12.38 8.34
C LEU A 256 10.01 -12.35 9.11
N PRO A 257 10.54 -13.50 9.54
CA PRO A 257 11.77 -13.54 10.29
C PRO A 257 12.98 -13.09 9.44
N PRO A 258 14.10 -12.71 10.08
CA PRO A 258 15.34 -12.41 9.38
C PRO A 258 15.80 -13.53 8.44
N ASN A 259 16.40 -13.16 7.32
CA ASN A 259 17.08 -14.04 6.35
C ASN A 259 16.18 -15.06 5.66
N VAL A 260 14.89 -14.75 5.50
CA VAL A 260 14.01 -15.55 4.64
C VAL A 260 14.16 -15.12 3.18
N ASN A 261 14.20 -16.11 2.29
CA ASN A 261 14.34 -15.87 0.85
C ASN A 261 13.00 -15.66 0.13
N SER A 262 11.88 -16.01 0.79
CA SER A 262 10.53 -15.90 0.26
C SER A 262 9.54 -15.63 1.39
N PRO A 263 8.51 -14.80 1.17
CA PRO A 263 8.24 -14.05 -0.05
C PRO A 263 9.12 -12.81 -0.20
N ARG A 264 9.52 -12.50 -1.44
CA ARG A 264 10.45 -11.41 -1.78
C ARG A 264 9.99 -10.73 -3.08
N GLY A 265 9.38 -9.55 -2.98
CA GLY A 265 8.85 -8.82 -4.14
C GLY A 265 7.53 -9.38 -4.70
N GLN A 266 6.82 -10.20 -3.92
CA GLN A 266 5.66 -10.96 -4.38
C GLN A 266 4.35 -10.40 -3.81
N MET A 267 3.23 -10.79 -4.43
CA MET A 267 1.89 -10.55 -3.90
C MET A 267 1.41 -11.78 -3.14
N LEU A 268 0.91 -11.57 -1.92
CA LEU A 268 0.45 -12.62 -1.03
C LEU A 268 -1.08 -12.68 -0.95
N ARG A 269 -1.60 -13.90 -0.87
CA ARG A 269 -2.98 -14.22 -0.47
C ARG A 269 -2.91 -15.39 0.50
N ASN A 270 -3.59 -15.28 1.63
CA ASN A 270 -3.60 -16.31 2.68
C ASN A 270 -2.19 -16.70 3.15
N LYS A 271 -1.32 -15.70 3.34
CA LYS A 271 0.10 -15.83 3.71
C LYS A 271 1.00 -16.52 2.68
N GLU A 272 0.48 -16.86 1.51
CA GLU A 272 1.26 -17.52 0.45
C GLU A 272 1.46 -16.58 -0.75
N PRO A 273 2.67 -16.54 -1.34
CA PRO A 273 2.88 -15.85 -2.60
C PRO A 273 2.12 -16.56 -3.72
N PHE A 274 1.55 -15.79 -4.65
CA PHE A 274 0.89 -16.34 -5.82
C PHE A 274 1.21 -15.54 -7.08
N ASP A 275 1.11 -16.20 -8.24
CA ASP A 275 1.19 -15.52 -9.53
C ASP A 275 -0.10 -14.72 -9.76
N TRP A 276 -0.06 -13.45 -9.37
CA TRP A 276 -1.20 -12.56 -9.49
C TRP A 276 -1.44 -12.10 -10.94
N VAL A 277 -0.43 -12.12 -11.81
CA VAL A 277 -0.60 -11.73 -13.23
C VAL A 277 -1.42 -12.79 -13.96
N ASN A 278 -1.12 -14.07 -13.73
CA ASN A 278 -1.79 -15.21 -14.38
C ASN A 278 -2.93 -15.82 -13.54
N TYR A 279 -3.34 -15.17 -12.46
CA TYR A 279 -4.30 -15.71 -11.50
C TYR A 279 -5.67 -16.05 -12.12
N PRO A 280 -6.23 -17.27 -11.99
CA PRO A 280 -7.46 -17.64 -12.68
C PRO A 280 -8.70 -16.84 -12.20
N MET A 281 -9.61 -16.49 -13.10
CA MET A 281 -10.81 -15.67 -12.78
C MET A 281 -11.80 -16.40 -11.86
N LYS A 282 -11.89 -17.73 -11.94
CA LYS A 282 -12.89 -18.54 -11.21
C LYS A 282 -12.64 -18.67 -9.70
N SER A 283 -11.50 -18.22 -9.18
CA SER A 283 -11.07 -18.47 -7.79
C SER A 283 -11.19 -17.26 -6.86
N ILE A 284 -11.90 -16.21 -7.28
CA ILE A 284 -12.08 -14.97 -6.49
C ILE A 284 -13.47 -14.93 -5.81
N GLU A 285 -14.37 -15.85 -6.14
CA GLU A 285 -15.75 -15.92 -5.58
C GLU A 285 -15.86 -16.54 -4.18
N ASN A 286 -14.74 -16.93 -3.56
CA ASN A 286 -14.70 -17.46 -2.18
C ASN A 286 -13.85 -16.56 -1.27
#